data_AF-A0A928UTP8-F1
#
_entry.id   AF-A0A928UTP8-F1
#
_cell.length_a   1.000
_cell.length_b   1.000
_cell.length_c   1.000
_cell.angle_alpha   90.00
_cell.angle_beta   90.00
_cell.angle_gamma   90.00
#
_symmetry.space_group_name_H-M   'P 1'
#
loop_
_entity.id
_entity.type
_entity.pdbx_description
1 polymer ?
#
loop_
_entity_poly.entity_id
_entity_poly.type
_entity_poly.pdbx_seq_one_letter_code
_entity_poly.pdbx_strand_id
1 'polypeptide(L)'
;MSKHSTGKRVLALAAVAAIFAFLFAYDFHTYLNYESISANQGRLSAWVASSPYISMGAFILVYIIVVAFSLPGAIWMTLTGGLLFGTWLGGGLTVIGATLGAALIFLAARYLIGDMIREATSAPDSKTGQALRNFETAFNRDATSYLLVLRLLPIFPFFIVNLGAALVGARFSLFFITTFFGIMPGTFVFASIGSG
;
A
#
# COMPACT_ATOMS: atom_id res chain seq x y z
N MET A 1 -28.78 -13.27 -4.98
CA MET A 1 -28.16 -11.92 -4.84
C MET A 1 -28.82 -11.18 -3.68
N SER A 2 -28.16 -11.00 -2.54
CA SER A 2 -28.71 -10.25 -1.40
C SER A 2 -28.49 -8.74 -1.60
N LYS A 3 -29.59 -7.99 -1.80
CA LYS A 3 -29.63 -6.53 -2.01
C LYS A 3 -28.87 -5.71 -0.94
N HIS A 4 -28.59 -6.28 0.24
CA HIS A 4 -27.86 -5.61 1.32
C HIS A 4 -26.35 -5.42 1.06
N SER A 5 -25.74 -6.23 0.18
CA SER A 5 -24.30 -6.17 -0.15
C SER A 5 -23.98 -5.04 -1.13
N THR A 6 -24.84 -4.84 -2.13
CA THR A 6 -24.62 -3.88 -3.23
C THR A 6 -24.59 -2.43 -2.72
N GLY A 7 -25.47 -2.05 -1.79
CA GLY A 7 -25.49 -0.69 -1.24
C GLY A 7 -24.23 -0.34 -0.45
N LYS A 8 -23.69 -1.28 0.33
CA LYS A 8 -22.43 -1.09 1.07
C LYS A 8 -21.22 -0.98 0.13
N ARG A 9 -21.22 -1.73 -0.98
CA ARG A 9 -20.19 -1.61 -2.02
C ARG A 9 -20.23 -0.26 -2.73
N VAL A 10 -21.42 0.20 -3.11
CA VAL A 10 -21.57 1.52 -3.76
C VAL A 10 -21.13 2.63 -2.80
N LEU A 11 -21.50 2.55 -1.52
CA LEU A 11 -21.05 3.52 -0.51
C LEU A 11 -19.52 3.49 -0.31
N ALA A 12 -18.92 2.31 -0.23
CA ALA A 12 -17.47 2.16 -0.10
C ALA A 12 -16.73 2.70 -1.33
N LEU A 13 -17.22 2.40 -2.54
CA LEU A 13 -16.67 2.95 -3.78
C LEU A 13 -16.83 4.46 -3.86
N ALA A 14 -17.98 5.00 -3.47
CA ALA A 14 -18.22 6.43 -3.42
C ALA A 14 -17.31 7.12 -2.40
N ALA A 15 -17.07 6.51 -1.23
CA ALA A 15 -16.13 7.04 -0.23
C ALA A 15 -14.69 7.02 -0.75
N VAL A 16 -14.24 5.92 -1.38
CA VAL A 16 -12.92 5.85 -2.01
C VAL A 16 -12.78 6.90 -3.11
N ALA A 17 -13.79 7.04 -3.98
CA ALA A 17 -13.79 8.02 -5.05
C ALA A 17 -13.81 9.47 -4.52
N ALA A 18 -14.56 9.75 -3.45
CA ALA A 18 -14.59 11.06 -2.82
C ALA A 18 -13.25 11.42 -2.17
N ILE A 19 -12.59 10.46 -1.50
CA ILE A 19 -11.25 10.67 -0.94
C ILE A 19 -10.23 10.87 -2.07
N PHE A 20 -10.29 10.07 -3.14
CA PHE A 20 -9.42 10.23 -4.29
C PHE A 20 -9.63 11.59 -4.98
N ALA A 21 -10.88 12.02 -5.16
CA ALA A 21 -11.23 13.32 -5.72
C ALA A 21 -10.76 14.47 -4.82
N PHE A 22 -10.88 14.34 -3.50
CA PHE A 22 -10.34 15.30 -2.53
C PHE A 22 -8.81 15.39 -2.64
N LEU A 23 -8.11 14.25 -2.64
CA LEU A 23 -6.64 14.21 -2.76
C LEU A 23 -6.15 14.80 -4.08
N PHE A 24 -6.89 14.59 -5.18
CA PHE A 24 -6.57 15.14 -6.49
C PHE A 24 -6.89 16.64 -6.57
N ALA A 25 -8.02 17.09 -6.02
CA ALA A 25 -8.43 18.49 -6.02
C ALA A 25 -7.51 19.40 -5.19
N TYR A 26 -6.83 18.85 -4.20
CA TYR A 26 -5.82 19.56 -3.39
C TYR A 26 -4.39 19.36 -3.90
N ASP A 27 -4.21 18.80 -5.10
CA ASP A 27 -2.92 18.55 -5.73
C ASP A 27 -1.93 17.83 -4.79
N PHE A 28 -2.40 16.89 -3.96
CA PHE A 28 -1.60 16.29 -2.89
C PHE A 28 -0.31 15.61 -3.41
N HIS A 29 -0.35 15.13 -4.65
CA HIS A 29 0.80 14.56 -5.36
C HIS A 29 1.93 15.58 -5.61
N THR A 30 1.63 16.87 -5.74
CA THR A 30 2.63 17.95 -5.89
C THR A 30 3.34 18.27 -4.57
N TYR A 31 2.72 18.00 -3.43
CA TYR A 31 3.35 18.16 -2.12
C TYR A 31 4.25 16.97 -1.73
N LEU A 32 4.05 15.81 -2.36
CA LEU A 32 4.85 14.59 -2.14
C LEU A 32 6.03 14.49 -3.11
N ASN A 33 6.82 15.55 -3.21
CA ASN A 33 8.04 15.57 -4.02
C ASN A 33 9.22 16.15 -3.23
N TYR A 34 10.42 15.91 -3.76
CA TYR A 34 11.67 16.34 -3.13
C TYR A 34 11.70 17.85 -2.83
N GLU A 35 11.28 18.67 -3.79
CA GLU A 35 11.32 20.13 -3.69
C GLU A 35 10.47 20.64 -2.52
N SER A 36 9.24 20.14 -2.39
CA SER A 36 8.32 20.50 -1.30
C SER A 36 8.85 20.05 0.06
N ILE A 37 9.42 18.85 0.14
CA ILE A 37 10.01 18.31 1.37
C ILE A 37 11.23 19.14 1.78
N SER A 38 12.12 19.43 0.84
CA SER A 38 13.33 20.23 1.07
C SER A 38 12.97 21.66 1.51
N ALA A 39 12.02 22.31 0.82
CA ALA A 39 11.57 23.66 1.15
C ALA A 39 10.94 23.77 2.56
N ASN A 40 10.35 22.68 3.07
CA ASN A 40 9.67 22.65 4.37
C ASN A 40 10.44 21.91 5.46
N GLN A 41 11.66 21.44 5.18
CA GLN A 41 12.44 20.60 6.10
C GLN A 41 12.55 21.24 7.50
N GLY A 42 12.95 22.51 7.58
CA GLY A 42 13.10 23.19 8.87
C GLY A 42 11.81 23.26 9.68
N ARG A 43 10.66 23.48 9.03
CA ARG A 43 9.34 23.49 9.68
C ARG A 43 8.93 22.11 10.17
N LEU A 44 9.16 21.08 9.35
CA LEU A 44 8.84 19.69 9.70
C LEU A 44 9.70 19.20 10.86
N SER A 45 11.01 19.46 10.83
CA SER A 45 11.93 19.11 11.92
C SER A 45 11.57 19.84 13.23
N ALA A 46 11.22 21.13 13.16
CA ALA A 46 10.77 21.88 14.34
C ALA A 46 9.47 21.30 14.92
N TRP A 47 8.52 20.91 14.07
CA TRP A 47 7.28 20.28 14.52
C TRP A 47 7.52 18.93 15.18
N VAL A 48 8.36 18.08 14.58
CA VAL A 48 8.78 16.79 15.15
C VAL A 48 9.45 16.98 16.51
N ALA A 49 10.31 17.98 16.66
CA ALA A 49 10.95 18.30 17.94
C ALA A 49 9.92 18.78 18.99
N SER A 50 8.92 19.56 18.58
CA SER A 50 7.88 20.08 19.48
C SER A 50 6.84 19.05 19.91
N SER A 51 6.59 18.03 19.09
CA SER A 51 5.50 17.06 19.29
C SER A 51 5.83 15.71 18.63
N PRO A 52 6.78 14.94 19.18
CA PRO A 52 7.31 13.75 18.53
C PRO A 52 6.25 12.66 18.33
N TYR A 53 5.47 12.32 19.36
CA TYR A 53 4.45 11.25 19.26
C TYR A 53 3.32 11.57 18.28
N ILE A 54 2.86 12.82 18.26
CA ILE A 54 1.83 13.28 17.31
C ILE A 54 2.38 13.22 15.88
N SER A 55 3.62 13.66 15.69
CA SER A 55 4.29 13.63 14.39
C SER A 55 4.46 12.20 13.86
N MET A 56 4.80 11.25 14.72
CA MET A 56 4.88 9.83 14.35
C MET A 56 3.51 9.27 13.91
N GLY A 57 2.46 9.55 14.70
CA GLY A 57 1.10 9.11 14.37
C GLY A 57 0.59 9.71 13.06
N ALA A 58 0.83 11.00 12.85
CA ALA A 58 0.48 11.69 11.61
C ALA A 58 1.26 11.13 10.40
N PHE A 59 2.57 10.88 10.56
CA PHE A 59 3.38 10.27 9.52
C PHE A 59 2.83 8.90 9.10
N ILE A 60 2.55 8.02 10.07
CA ILE A 60 1.94 6.71 9.80
C ILE A 60 0.61 6.89 9.07
N LEU A 61 -0.26 7.78 9.54
CA LEU A 61 -1.59 7.99 8.95
C LEU A 61 -1.49 8.47 7.49
N VAL A 62 -0.62 9.44 7.22
CA VAL A 62 -0.39 9.93 5.85
C VAL A 62 0.17 8.80 4.98
N TYR A 63 1.12 8.02 5.48
CA TYR A 63 1.70 6.90 4.73
C TYR A 63 0.63 5.83 4.40
N ILE A 64 -0.24 5.51 5.36
CA ILE A 64 -1.38 4.61 5.16
C ILE A 64 -2.25 5.14 4.02
N ILE A 65 -2.59 6.42 4.02
CA ILE A 65 -3.41 7.05 2.97
C ILE A 65 -2.70 6.94 1.61
N VAL A 66 -1.43 7.36 1.53
CA VAL A 66 -0.64 7.30 0.29
C VAL A 66 -0.66 5.90 -0.31
N VAL A 67 -0.43 4.87 0.50
CA VAL A 67 -0.42 3.48 0.02
C VAL A 67 -1.83 2.95 -0.27
N ALA A 68 -2.80 3.20 0.60
CA ALA A 68 -4.16 2.68 0.45
C ALA A 68 -4.84 3.23 -0.82
N PHE A 69 -4.51 4.47 -1.19
CA PHE A 69 -4.99 5.12 -2.42
C PHE A 69 -4.04 4.96 -3.61
N SER A 70 -2.96 4.17 -3.47
CA SER A 70 -1.97 3.96 -4.54
C SER A 70 -1.37 5.25 -5.12
N LEU A 71 -1.20 6.27 -4.29
CA LEU A 71 -0.65 7.54 -4.73
C LEU A 71 0.85 7.38 -5.05
N PRO A 72 1.35 8.02 -6.12
CA PRO A 72 2.79 8.13 -6.34
C PRO A 72 3.42 8.95 -5.20
N GLY A 73 4.69 8.65 -4.87
CA GLY A 73 5.46 9.40 -3.87
C GLY A 73 5.81 8.65 -2.58
N ALA A 74 5.51 7.35 -2.47
CA ALA A 74 5.91 6.54 -1.32
C ALA A 74 7.44 6.56 -1.06
N ILE A 75 8.25 6.65 -2.12
CA ILE A 75 9.72 6.81 -2.00
C ILE A 75 10.07 8.11 -1.29
N TRP A 76 9.48 9.24 -1.70
CA TRP A 76 9.69 10.54 -1.08
C TRP A 76 9.22 10.57 0.38
N MET A 77 8.11 9.90 0.69
CA MET A 77 7.65 9.71 2.06
C MET A 77 8.63 8.90 2.90
N THR A 78 9.24 7.86 2.33
CA THR A 78 10.22 7.01 3.04
C THR A 78 11.50 7.79 3.35
N LEU A 79 12.00 8.56 2.38
CA LEU A 79 13.12 9.49 2.57
C LEU A 79 12.80 10.53 3.64
N THR A 80 11.60 11.11 3.61
CA THR A 80 11.13 12.05 4.64
C THR A 80 11.07 11.41 6.02
N GLY A 81 10.62 10.15 6.12
CA GLY A 81 10.64 9.41 7.38
C GLY A 81 12.06 9.29 7.94
N GLY A 82 13.02 8.95 7.09
CA GLY A 82 14.45 8.94 7.44
C GLY A 82 14.97 10.30 7.89
N LEU A 83 14.63 11.35 7.15
CA LEU A 83 15.02 12.75 7.43
C LEU A 83 14.51 13.25 8.78
N LEU A 84 13.24 12.95 9.10
CA LEU A 84 12.55 13.48 10.27
C LEU A 84 12.78 12.66 11.54
N PHE A 85 12.87 11.34 11.42
CA PHE A 85 12.89 10.42 12.57
C PHE A 85 14.17 9.58 12.64
N GLY A 86 15.09 9.71 11.68
CA GLY A 86 16.28 8.88 11.56
C GLY A 86 16.01 7.51 10.90
N THR A 87 17.07 6.79 10.58
CA THR A 87 17.00 5.52 9.83
C THR A 87 16.10 4.48 10.50
N TRP A 88 16.30 4.22 11.79
CA TRP A 88 15.65 3.12 12.49
C TRP A 88 14.19 3.41 12.81
N LEU A 89 13.92 4.57 13.40
CA LEU A 89 12.57 4.96 13.76
C LEU A 89 11.77 5.34 12.50
N GLY A 90 12.32 6.16 11.61
CA GLY A 90 11.69 6.51 10.33
C GLY A 90 11.41 5.31 9.45
N GLY A 91 12.38 4.39 9.36
CA GLY A 91 12.19 3.10 8.68
C GLY A 91 11.09 2.26 9.32
N GLY A 92 11.08 2.12 10.65
CA GLY A 92 10.06 1.36 11.37
C GLY A 92 8.65 1.93 11.19
N LEU A 93 8.49 3.26 11.33
CA LEU A 93 7.22 3.96 11.09
C LEU A 93 6.75 3.77 9.65
N THR A 94 7.69 3.81 8.70
CA THR A 94 7.40 3.56 7.28
C THR A 94 6.92 2.14 7.03
N VAL A 95 7.59 1.13 7.59
CA VAL A 95 7.18 -0.28 7.45
C VAL A 95 5.76 -0.48 7.99
N ILE A 96 5.44 0.12 9.14
CA ILE A 96 4.10 0.06 9.74
C ILE A 96 3.07 0.70 8.81
N GLY A 97 3.30 1.95 8.39
CA GLY A 97 2.37 2.68 7.53
C GLY A 97 2.17 2.01 6.17
N ALA A 98 3.26 1.53 5.56
CA ALA A 98 3.22 0.82 4.28
C ALA A 98 2.46 -0.50 4.37
N THR A 99 2.69 -1.29 5.42
CA THR A 99 2.04 -2.59 5.63
C THR A 99 0.54 -2.41 5.89
N LEU A 100 0.17 -1.44 6.73
CA LEU A 100 -1.24 -1.15 7.04
C LEU A 100 -1.98 -0.60 5.81
N GLY A 101 -1.39 0.34 5.07
CA GLY A 101 -1.96 0.84 3.82
C GLY A 101 -2.12 -0.27 2.76
N ALA A 102 -1.11 -1.15 2.64
CA ALA A 102 -1.14 -2.29 1.73
C ALA A 102 -2.24 -3.29 2.11
N ALA A 103 -2.43 -3.52 3.41
CA ALA A 103 -3.52 -4.35 3.93
C ALA A 103 -4.89 -3.76 3.58
N LEU A 104 -5.08 -2.45 3.72
CA LEU A 104 -6.35 -1.78 3.39
C LEU A 104 -6.67 -1.92 1.90
N ILE A 105 -5.75 -1.58 1.00
CA ILE A 105 -6.01 -1.70 -0.45
C ILE A 105 -6.20 -3.15 -0.88
N PHE A 106 -5.45 -4.09 -0.29
CA PHE A 106 -5.62 -5.52 -0.55
C PHE A 106 -7.02 -5.98 -0.17
N LEU A 107 -7.49 -5.63 1.04
CA LEU A 107 -8.82 -5.99 1.52
C LEU A 107 -9.92 -5.31 0.71
N ALA A 108 -9.74 -4.04 0.36
CA ALA A 108 -10.67 -3.29 -0.49
C ALA A 108 -10.79 -3.95 -1.88
N ALA A 109 -9.66 -4.23 -2.54
CA ALA A 109 -9.64 -4.92 -3.84
C ALA A 109 -10.29 -6.31 -3.75
N ARG A 110 -9.98 -7.08 -2.71
CA ARG A 110 -10.58 -8.40 -2.49
C ARG A 110 -12.09 -8.31 -2.23
N TYR A 111 -12.57 -7.30 -1.51
CA TYR A 111 -13.98 -7.12 -1.23
C TYR A 111 -14.78 -6.66 -2.46
N LEU A 112 -14.20 -5.78 -3.26
CA LEU A 112 -14.83 -5.21 -4.45
C LEU A 112 -14.83 -6.18 -5.63
N ILE A 113 -13.73 -6.90 -5.84
CA ILE A 113 -13.49 -7.72 -7.03
C ILE A 113 -13.66 -9.23 -6.73
N GLY A 114 -13.71 -9.62 -5.45
CA GLY A 114 -13.78 -11.02 -5.04
C GLY A 114 -15.01 -11.76 -5.56
N ASP A 115 -16.15 -11.09 -5.68
CA ASP A 115 -17.35 -11.70 -6.27
C ASP A 115 -17.21 -11.87 -7.79
N MET A 116 -16.60 -10.90 -8.48
CA MET A 116 -16.34 -10.99 -9.92
C MET A 116 -15.35 -12.12 -10.24
N ILE A 117 -14.31 -12.30 -9.43
CA ILE A 117 -13.35 -13.39 -9.56
C ILE A 117 -14.03 -14.74 -9.27
N ARG A 118 -14.88 -14.82 -8.24
CA ARG A 118 -15.66 -16.01 -7.93
C ARG A 118 -16.63 -16.37 -9.05
N GLU A 119 -17.31 -15.39 -9.62
CA GLU A 119 -18.23 -15.59 -10.74
C GLU A 119 -17.48 -16.04 -12.01
N ALA A 120 -16.35 -15.40 -12.33
CA ALA A 120 -15.48 -15.78 -13.45
C ALA A 120 -14.85 -17.19 -13.28
N THR A 121 -14.52 -17.59 -12.05
CA THR A 121 -14.02 -18.95 -11.75
C THR A 121 -15.13 -19.99 -11.58
N SER A 122 -16.40 -19.58 -11.45
CA SER A 122 -17.55 -20.49 -11.35
C SER A 122 -18.21 -20.80 -12.69
N ALA A 123 -17.74 -20.19 -13.79
CA ALA A 123 -18.12 -20.54 -15.16
C ALA A 123 -17.18 -21.65 -15.69
N PRO A 124 -17.54 -22.96 -15.56
CA PRO A 124 -16.66 -24.09 -15.87
C PRO A 124 -16.18 -24.14 -17.32
N ASP A 125 -16.93 -23.56 -18.27
CA ASP A 125 -16.65 -23.65 -19.71
C ASP A 125 -15.86 -22.46 -20.29
N SER A 126 -15.46 -21.49 -19.46
CA SER A 126 -14.63 -20.37 -19.93
C SER A 126 -13.13 -20.69 -19.79
N LYS A 127 -12.37 -20.53 -20.88
CA LYS A 127 -10.89 -20.64 -20.87
C LYS A 127 -10.26 -19.74 -19.79
N THR A 128 -10.90 -18.60 -19.52
CA THR A 128 -10.50 -17.63 -18.50
C THR A 128 -10.62 -18.17 -17.07
N GLY A 129 -11.72 -18.86 -16.73
CA GLY A 129 -11.93 -19.44 -15.40
C GLY A 129 -10.94 -20.57 -15.10
N GLN A 130 -10.60 -21.38 -16.10
CA GLN A 130 -9.63 -22.47 -15.94
C GLN A 130 -8.18 -21.94 -15.83
N ALA A 131 -7.84 -20.92 -16.62
CA ALA A 131 -6.55 -20.23 -16.50
C ALA A 131 -6.37 -19.56 -15.12
N LEU A 132 -7.41 -18.89 -14.60
CA LEU A 132 -7.41 -18.26 -13.27
C LEU A 132 -7.21 -19.30 -12.14
N ARG A 133 -7.93 -20.43 -12.17
CA ARG A 133 -7.76 -21.49 -11.16
C ARG A 133 -6.36 -22.11 -11.20
N ASN A 134 -5.82 -22.35 -12.39
CA ASN A 134 -4.46 -22.87 -12.55
C ASN A 134 -3.42 -21.87 -12.06
N PHE A 135 -3.63 -20.57 -12.33
CA PHE A 135 -2.74 -19.50 -11.87
C PHE A 135 -2.81 -19.31 -10.36
N GLU A 136 -4.00 -19.32 -9.75
CA GLU A 136 -4.17 -19.28 -8.29
C GLU A 136 -3.50 -20.47 -7.62
N THR A 137 -3.65 -21.68 -8.17
CA THR A 137 -3.04 -22.90 -7.61
C THR A 137 -1.51 -22.86 -7.74
N ALA A 138 -0.99 -22.47 -8.90
CA ALA A 138 0.45 -22.34 -9.13
C ALA A 138 1.07 -21.22 -8.28
N PHE A 139 0.39 -20.08 -8.18
CA PHE A 139 0.82 -18.96 -7.35
C PHE A 139 0.83 -19.36 -5.88
N ASN A 140 -0.25 -19.96 -5.35
CA ASN A 140 -0.33 -20.33 -3.94
C ASN A 140 0.70 -21.40 -3.52
N ARG A 141 1.23 -22.20 -4.45
CA ARG A 141 2.28 -23.19 -4.16
C ARG A 141 3.56 -22.53 -3.66
N ASP A 142 3.95 -21.42 -4.29
CA ASP A 142 5.22 -20.73 -4.05
C ASP A 142 5.02 -19.23 -3.69
N ALA A 143 3.80 -18.85 -3.28
CA ALA A 143 3.35 -17.47 -3.09
C ALA A 143 4.24 -16.68 -2.14
N THR A 144 4.75 -17.32 -1.09
CA THR A 144 5.67 -16.71 -0.12
C THR A 144 6.92 -16.19 -0.81
N SER A 145 7.59 -17.05 -1.58
CA SER A 145 8.84 -16.73 -2.27
C SER A 145 8.61 -15.68 -3.35
N TYR A 146 7.54 -15.82 -4.15
CA TYR A 146 7.18 -14.82 -5.16
C TYR A 146 6.93 -13.44 -4.54
N LEU A 147 6.08 -13.36 -3.52
CA LEU A 147 5.75 -12.11 -2.86
C LEU A 147 6.93 -11.48 -2.11
N LEU A 148 7.87 -12.29 -1.61
CA LEU A 148 9.08 -11.79 -0.97
C LEU A 148 10.04 -11.21 -2.02
N VAL A 149 10.31 -11.95 -3.10
CA VAL A 149 11.19 -11.50 -4.20
C VAL A 149 10.68 -10.22 -4.83
N LEU A 150 9.37 -10.13 -5.10
CA LEU A 150 8.74 -8.94 -5.68
C LEU A 150 8.81 -7.70 -4.77
N ARG A 151 9.01 -7.87 -3.46
CA ARG A 151 9.15 -6.76 -2.52
C ARG A 151 10.59 -6.39 -2.21
N LEU A 152 11.49 -7.36 -2.29
CA LEU A 152 12.92 -7.13 -2.18
C LEU A 152 13.48 -6.45 -3.42
N LEU A 153 12.96 -6.82 -4.60
CA LEU A 153 13.36 -6.23 -5.87
C LEU A 153 12.36 -5.13 -6.26
N PRO A 154 12.76 -3.84 -6.30
CA PRO A 154 11.87 -2.73 -6.66
C PRO A 154 11.60 -2.66 -8.18
N ILE A 155 11.40 -3.81 -8.83
CA ILE A 155 11.13 -3.93 -10.27
C ILE A 155 9.70 -3.48 -10.56
N PHE A 156 8.77 -3.78 -9.67
CA PHE A 156 7.36 -3.47 -9.84
C PHE A 156 6.91 -2.39 -8.86
N PRO A 157 6.05 -1.45 -9.31
CA PRO A 157 5.39 -0.51 -8.42
C PRO A 157 4.66 -1.21 -7.28
N PHE A 158 4.77 -0.67 -6.06
CA PHE A 158 4.21 -1.27 -4.84
C PHE A 158 2.70 -1.55 -4.95
N PHE A 159 1.93 -0.64 -5.55
CA PHE A 159 0.50 -0.82 -5.75
C PHE A 159 0.15 -1.97 -6.70
N ILE A 160 0.97 -2.22 -7.73
CA ILE A 160 0.75 -3.32 -8.69
C ILE A 160 0.87 -4.65 -7.97
N VAL A 161 1.90 -4.81 -7.12
CA VAL A 161 2.08 -6.03 -6.32
C VAL A 161 0.91 -6.23 -5.34
N ASN A 162 0.45 -5.16 -4.69
CA ASN A 162 -0.65 -5.23 -3.72
C ASN A 162 -1.98 -5.62 -4.37
N LEU A 163 -2.35 -4.95 -5.46
CA LEU A 163 -3.58 -5.24 -6.21
C LEU A 163 -3.49 -6.62 -6.89
N GLY A 164 -2.36 -6.93 -7.51
CA GLY A 164 -2.12 -8.23 -8.16
C GLY A 164 -2.28 -9.39 -7.17
N ALA A 165 -1.70 -9.28 -5.97
CA ALA A 165 -1.86 -10.29 -4.93
C ALA A 165 -3.32 -10.47 -4.50
N ALA A 166 -4.10 -9.39 -4.44
CA ALA A 166 -5.53 -9.45 -4.11
C ALA A 166 -6.34 -10.13 -5.23
N LEU A 167 -6.02 -9.82 -6.49
CA LEU A 167 -6.70 -10.38 -7.67
C LEU A 167 -6.40 -11.87 -7.88
N VAL A 168 -5.19 -12.31 -7.53
CA VAL A 168 -4.78 -13.73 -7.65
C VAL A 168 -5.29 -14.56 -6.46
N GLY A 169 -5.96 -13.95 -5.49
CA GLY A 169 -6.58 -14.66 -4.37
C GLY A 169 -5.61 -15.04 -3.25
N ALA A 170 -4.50 -14.31 -3.09
CA ALA A 170 -3.52 -14.60 -2.03
C ALA A 170 -4.17 -14.64 -0.63
N ARG A 171 -3.60 -15.44 0.26
CA ARG A 171 -4.02 -15.46 1.68
C ARG A 171 -3.60 -14.14 2.33
N PHE A 172 -4.54 -13.47 3.01
CA PHE A 172 -4.27 -12.17 3.64
C PHE A 172 -3.10 -12.23 4.64
N SER A 173 -3.03 -13.27 5.48
CA SER A 173 -1.94 -13.44 6.44
C SER A 173 -0.58 -13.56 5.75
N LEU A 174 -0.52 -14.33 4.67
CA LEU A 174 0.71 -14.48 3.89
C LEU A 174 1.10 -13.17 3.23
N PHE A 175 0.14 -12.48 2.61
CA PHE A 175 0.36 -11.15 2.03
C PHE A 175 0.88 -10.15 3.07
N PHE A 176 0.26 -10.10 4.25
CA PHE A 176 0.62 -9.19 5.34
C PHE A 176 2.04 -9.45 5.84
N ILE A 177 2.37 -10.70 6.18
CA ILE A 177 3.69 -11.08 6.72
C ILE A 177 4.78 -10.82 5.68
N THR A 178 4.56 -11.25 4.43
CA THR A 178 5.54 -11.04 3.36
C THR A 178 5.68 -9.55 3.01
N THR A 179 4.64 -8.73 3.19
CA THR A 179 4.76 -7.26 3.07
C THR A 179 5.63 -6.72 4.18
N PHE A 180 5.26 -7.03 5.42
CA PHE A 180 5.90 -6.50 6.61
C PHE A 180 7.41 -6.77 6.59
N PHE A 181 7.84 -8.00 6.34
CA PHE A 181 9.26 -8.35 6.30
C PHE A 181 9.92 -8.03 4.95
N GLY A 182 9.22 -8.24 3.84
CA GLY A 182 9.81 -8.11 2.50
C GLY A 182 10.20 -6.68 2.14
N ILE A 183 9.51 -5.67 2.67
CA ILE A 183 9.85 -4.27 2.41
C ILE A 183 10.94 -3.72 3.34
N MET A 184 11.24 -4.38 4.47
CA MET A 184 12.16 -3.83 5.47
C MET A 184 13.52 -3.47 4.88
N PRO A 185 14.23 -4.33 4.13
CA PRO A 185 15.58 -4.03 3.67
C PRO A 185 15.61 -2.77 2.80
N GLY A 186 14.74 -2.69 1.80
CA GLY A 186 14.63 -1.51 0.94
C GLY A 186 14.20 -0.26 1.73
N THR A 187 13.23 -0.41 2.63
CA THR A 187 12.73 0.69 3.45
C THR A 187 13.82 1.29 4.33
N PHE A 188 14.64 0.47 4.99
CA PHE A 188 15.75 0.95 5.81
C PHE A 188 16.88 1.55 4.97
N VAL A 189 17.15 1.05 3.76
CA VAL A 189 18.10 1.68 2.84
C VAL A 189 17.63 3.08 2.46
N PHE A 190 16.37 3.23 2.03
CA PHE A 190 15.82 4.55 1.70
C PHE A 190 15.73 5.46 2.92
N ALA A 191 15.32 4.96 4.08
CA ALA A 191 15.31 5.75 5.31
C ALA A 191 16.73 6.17 5.74
N SER A 192 17.75 5.35 5.49
CA SER A 192 19.15 5.69 5.75
C SER A 192 19.63 6.81 4.84
N ILE A 193 19.25 6.77 3.56
CA ILE A 193 19.55 7.85 2.59
C ILE A 193 18.86 9.14 3.02
N GLY A 194 17.62 9.07 3.51
CA GLY A 194 16.91 10.26 3.98
C GLY A 194 17.49 10.85 5.25
N SER A 195 18.11 10.04 6.11
CA SER A 195 18.68 10.49 7.40
C SER A 195 20.08 11.09 7.33
N GLY A 196 20.80 10.91 6.20
CA GLY A 196 22.16 11.39 5.99
C GLY A 196 22.20 12.60 5.08
#